data_AF-A0ABD1MQX6-F1
#
_entry.id   AF-A0ABD1MQX6-F1
#
_cell.length_a   1.000
_cell.length_b   1.000
_cell.length_c   1.000
_cell.angle_alpha   90.00
_cell.angle_beta   90.00
_cell.angle_gamma   90.00
#
_symmetry.space_group_name_H-M   'P 1'
#
loop_
_entity.id
_entity.type
_entity.pdbx_description
1 polymer ?
#
loop_
_entity_poly.entity_id
_entity_poly.type
_entity_poly.pdbx_seq_one_letter_code
_entity_poly.pdbx_strand_id
1 'polypeptide(L)'
;MRKSAFEGNILRLLRSEIQYELQSSPLNTPVTKFNSFTVDGRAGERWITLRRQYADEDIKLEATMFDGAVPAPGKNGGVANSDEMEMHITLIVTISKGQGGGVVLEIMCSAWPDSIEIKRLFIRAHQKIIAEPYAGPEFT
;
A
#
# COMPACT_ATOMS: atom_id res chain seq x y z
N MET A 1 -19.12 -31.62 22.85
CA MET A 1 -20.32 -30.79 22.65
C MET A 1 -20.07 -29.27 22.70
N ARG A 2 -19.23 -28.72 23.61
CA ARG A 2 -19.01 -27.25 23.68
C ARG A 2 -18.29 -26.66 22.45
N LYS A 3 -17.29 -27.37 21.91
CA LYS A 3 -16.49 -26.91 20.75
C LYS A 3 -17.34 -26.75 19.48
N SER A 4 -18.16 -27.74 19.15
CA SER A 4 -19.01 -27.72 17.96
C SER A 4 -20.08 -26.62 18.02
N ALA A 5 -20.65 -26.35 19.19
CA ALA A 5 -21.59 -25.26 19.38
C ALA A 5 -20.90 -23.88 19.22
N PHE A 6 -19.68 -23.73 19.73
CA PHE A 6 -18.89 -22.51 19.55
C PHE A 6 -18.51 -22.29 18.09
N GLU A 7 -17.97 -23.29 17.40
CA GLU A 7 -17.63 -23.23 15.97
C GLU A 7 -18.84 -22.91 15.10
N GLY A 8 -19.98 -23.55 15.37
CA GLY A 8 -21.25 -23.27 14.69
C GLY A 8 -21.69 -21.82 14.87
N ASN A 9 -21.52 -21.25 16.06
CA ASN A 9 -21.83 -19.85 16.32
C ASN A 9 -20.88 -18.90 15.55
N ILE A 10 -19.57 -19.16 15.55
CA ILE A 10 -18.60 -18.34 14.81
C ILE A 10 -18.87 -18.39 13.31
N LEU A 11 -19.13 -19.58 12.74
CA LEU A 11 -19.46 -19.71 11.31
C LEU A 11 -20.74 -18.95 10.95
N ARG A 12 -21.76 -18.97 11.82
CA ARG A 12 -22.99 -18.20 11.62
C ARG A 12 -22.71 -16.70 11.60
N LEU A 13 -21.91 -16.20 12.53
CA LEU A 13 -21.54 -14.79 12.60
C LEU A 13 -20.75 -14.37 11.36
N LEU A 14 -19.71 -15.11 10.98
CA LEU A 14 -18.91 -14.81 9.79
C LEU A 14 -19.74 -14.81 8.50
N ARG A 15 -20.65 -15.78 8.34
CA ARG A 15 -21.55 -15.81 7.17
C ARG A 15 -22.51 -14.64 7.15
N SER A 16 -23.04 -14.25 8.31
CA SER A 16 -23.90 -13.08 8.44
C SER A 16 -23.16 -11.81 8.05
N GLU A 17 -21.91 -11.66 8.50
CA GLU A 17 -21.08 -10.50 8.21
C GLU A 17 -20.70 -10.41 6.73
N ILE A 18 -20.26 -11.53 6.13
CA ILE A 18 -19.97 -11.60 4.70
C ILE A 18 -21.20 -11.22 3.88
N GLN A 19 -22.37 -11.76 4.25
CA GLN A 19 -23.62 -11.46 3.55
C GLN A 19 -24.03 -9.98 3.71
N TYR A 20 -23.85 -9.43 4.90
CA TYR A 20 -24.10 -8.01 5.18
C TYR A 20 -23.22 -7.14 4.30
N GLU A 21 -21.90 -7.36 4.29
CA GLU A 21 -20.96 -6.59 3.48
C GLU A 21 -21.23 -6.69 1.97
N LEU A 22 -21.56 -7.88 1.47
CA LEU A 22 -21.93 -8.06 0.06
C LEU A 22 -23.19 -7.26 -0.34
N GLN A 23 -24.07 -6.97 0.63
CA GLN A 23 -25.30 -6.21 0.41
C GLN A 23 -25.12 -4.71 0.65
N SER A 24 -24.36 -4.31 1.67
CA SER A 24 -24.13 -2.91 2.03
C SER A 24 -23.08 -2.23 1.16
N SER A 25 -22.10 -3.00 0.70
CA SER A 25 -20.92 -2.55 -0.04
C SER A 25 -20.89 -3.22 -1.41
N PRO A 26 -21.62 -2.69 -2.43
CA PRO A 26 -21.62 -3.30 -3.76
C PRO A 26 -20.18 -3.46 -4.26
N LEU A 27 -19.86 -4.64 -4.80
CA LEU A 27 -18.56 -4.97 -5.37
C LEU A 27 -18.24 -3.97 -6.49
N ASN A 28 -17.54 -2.90 -6.13
CA ASN A 28 -17.08 -1.92 -7.09
C ASN A 28 -16.11 -2.62 -8.03
N THR A 29 -16.30 -2.42 -9.33
CA THR A 29 -15.30 -2.84 -10.32
C THR A 29 -13.94 -2.27 -9.90
N PRO A 30 -12.87 -3.08 -9.89
CA PRO A 30 -11.56 -2.60 -9.49
C PRO A 30 -11.20 -1.34 -10.27
N VAL A 31 -10.70 -0.32 -9.57
CA VAL A 31 -10.24 0.92 -10.21
C VAL A 31 -9.02 0.56 -11.05
N THR A 32 -9.11 0.76 -12.37
CA THR A 32 -8.03 0.44 -13.32
C THR A 32 -7.22 1.66 -13.75
N LYS A 33 -7.68 2.87 -13.39
CA LYS A 33 -7.01 4.13 -13.68
C LYS A 33 -7.20 5.12 -12.55
N PHE A 34 -6.14 5.85 -12.23
CA PHE A 34 -6.16 6.98 -11.30
C PHE A 34 -5.35 8.12 -11.90
N ASN A 35 -6.02 9.21 -12.26
CA ASN A 35 -5.42 10.30 -13.04
C ASN A 35 -4.71 9.76 -14.30
N SER A 36 -3.41 10.00 -14.44
CA SER A 36 -2.59 9.51 -15.56
C SER A 36 -1.94 8.14 -15.31
N PHE A 37 -2.21 7.49 -14.18
CA PHE A 37 -1.69 6.18 -13.85
C PHE A 37 -2.66 5.07 -14.23
N THR A 38 -2.13 3.97 -14.77
CA THR A 38 -2.84 2.69 -14.79
C THR A 38 -2.68 2.04 -13.42
N VAL A 39 -3.75 1.42 -12.93
CA VAL A 39 -3.80 0.76 -11.62
C VAL A 39 -3.96 -0.73 -11.85
N ASP A 40 -3.09 -1.52 -11.26
CA ASP A 40 -3.06 -2.98 -11.29
C ASP A 40 -3.14 -3.51 -9.86
N GLY A 41 -4.34 -3.96 -9.47
CA GLY A 41 -4.59 -4.62 -8.19
C GLY A 41 -4.98 -6.07 -8.46
N ARG A 42 -4.11 -7.01 -8.09
CA ARG A 42 -4.34 -8.44 -8.32
C ARG A 42 -5.09 -9.06 -7.15
N ALA A 43 -6.06 -9.92 -7.47
CA ALA A 43 -6.81 -10.63 -6.45
C ALA A 43 -5.86 -11.46 -5.55
N GLY A 44 -5.97 -11.26 -4.23
CA GLY A 44 -5.13 -11.95 -3.24
C GLY A 44 -3.81 -11.26 -2.91
N GLU A 45 -3.38 -10.26 -3.69
CA GLU A 45 -2.24 -9.41 -3.34
C GLU A 45 -2.68 -8.33 -2.32
N ARG A 46 -1.78 -7.98 -1.40
CA ARG A 46 -2.00 -6.92 -0.39
C ARG A 46 -1.25 -5.63 -0.76
N TRP A 47 -1.08 -5.39 -2.04
CA TRP A 47 -0.56 -4.15 -2.59
C TRP A 47 -1.17 -3.90 -3.96
N ILE A 48 -1.07 -2.66 -4.43
CA ILE A 48 -1.44 -2.26 -5.78
C ILE A 48 -0.23 -1.65 -6.49
N THR A 49 -0.15 -1.84 -7.80
CA THR A 49 0.86 -1.19 -8.63
C THR A 49 0.23 -0.09 -9.46
N LEU A 50 0.78 1.12 -9.41
CA LEU A 50 0.46 2.20 -10.32
C LEU A 50 1.59 2.37 -11.33
N ARG A 51 1.28 2.49 -12.62
CA ARG A 51 2.28 2.69 -13.67
C ARG A 51 1.94 3.89 -14.54
N ARG A 52 2.95 4.66 -14.91
CA ARG A 52 2.85 5.76 -15.87
C ARG A 52 4.19 5.96 -16.56
N GLN A 53 4.14 6.31 -17.84
CA GLN A 53 5.27 6.90 -18.53
C GLN A 53 5.18 8.43 -18.48
N TYR A 54 6.30 9.09 -18.17
CA TYR A 54 6.39 10.56 -18.13
C TYR A 54 7.70 11.00 -18.78
N ALA A 55 7.61 11.71 -19.89
CA ALA A 55 8.76 12.04 -20.74
C ALA A 55 9.56 10.78 -21.13
N ASP A 56 10.85 10.72 -20.78
CA ASP A 56 11.76 9.60 -21.02
C ASP A 56 11.86 8.63 -19.83
N GLU A 57 10.94 8.74 -18.86
CA GLU A 57 10.93 7.94 -17.63
C GLU A 57 9.71 7.02 -17.54
N ASP A 58 9.97 5.80 -17.07
CA ASP A 58 8.96 4.86 -16.61
C ASP A 58 8.86 4.96 -15.08
N ILE A 59 7.68 5.33 -14.59
CA ILE A 59 7.37 5.52 -13.17
C ILE A 59 6.44 4.39 -12.72
N LYS A 60 6.88 3.63 -11.73
CA LYS A 60 6.11 2.58 -11.06
C LYS A 60 5.98 2.91 -9.58
N LEU A 61 4.78 2.85 -9.04
CA LEU A 61 4.52 2.95 -7.60
C LEU A 61 3.94 1.62 -7.12
N GLU A 62 4.44 1.10 -6.01
CA GLU A 62 3.85 -0.03 -5.30
C GLU A 62 3.38 0.47 -3.93
N ALA A 63 2.09 0.38 -3.68
CA ALA A 63 1.48 0.82 -2.42
C ALA A 63 0.90 -0.40 -1.69
N THR A 64 1.28 -0.61 -0.44
CA THR A 64 0.73 -1.68 0.40
C THR A 64 -0.71 -1.39 0.81
N MET A 65 -1.45 -2.42 1.20
CA MET A 65 -2.55 -2.26 2.15
C MET A 65 -2.02 -1.73 3.48
N PHE A 66 -2.92 -1.18 4.31
CA PHE A 66 -2.54 -0.65 5.63
C PHE A 66 -1.65 -1.61 6.41
N ASP A 67 -0.45 -1.15 6.75
CA ASP A 67 0.60 -1.92 7.43
C ASP A 67 1.02 -1.29 8.76
N GLY A 68 0.40 -0.16 9.13
CA GLY A 68 0.46 0.44 10.45
C GLY A 68 -0.83 1.21 10.76
N ALA A 69 -1.10 1.39 12.05
CA ALA A 69 -2.20 2.22 12.53
C ALA A 69 -1.82 2.83 13.87
N VAL A 70 -2.12 4.12 14.04
CA VAL A 70 -1.99 4.81 15.33
C VAL A 70 -3.31 5.51 15.66
N PRO A 71 -3.64 5.71 16.95
CA PRO A 71 -4.77 6.55 17.31
C PRO A 71 -4.58 7.94 16.72
N ALA A 72 -5.60 8.45 16.04
CA ALA A 72 -5.61 9.81 15.56
C ALA A 72 -5.49 10.78 16.74
N PRO A 73 -4.83 11.94 16.57
CA PRO A 73 -4.72 12.94 17.61
C PRO A 73 -6.12 13.38 18.04
N GLY A 74 -6.50 12.98 19.26
CA GLY A 74 -7.86 13.17 19.77
C GLY A 74 -8.22 14.66 19.84
N LYS A 75 -9.38 15.03 19.29
CA LYS A 75 -9.86 16.41 19.44
C LYS A 75 -10.28 16.75 20.87
N ASN A 76 -10.57 15.78 21.76
CA ASN A 76 -11.04 16.02 23.14
C ASN A 76 -10.91 14.80 24.11
N GLY A 77 -9.76 14.15 24.21
CA GLY A 77 -9.45 13.24 25.35
C GLY A 77 -10.37 12.02 25.57
N GLY A 78 -11.21 11.66 24.59
CA GLY A 78 -12.05 10.46 24.61
C GLY A 78 -11.32 9.24 24.06
N VAL A 79 -11.88 8.04 24.32
CA VAL A 79 -11.36 6.77 23.78
C VAL A 79 -11.52 6.79 22.26
N ALA A 80 -10.42 6.61 21.53
CA ALA A 80 -10.43 6.61 20.07
C ALA A 80 -11.34 5.50 19.53
N ASN A 81 -12.33 5.86 18.72
CA ASN A 81 -13.10 4.90 17.92
C ASN A 81 -12.22 4.38 16.77
N SER A 82 -12.60 3.27 16.12
CA SER A 82 -11.89 2.75 14.93
C SER A 82 -11.82 3.77 13.78
N ASP A 83 -12.79 4.69 13.72
CA ASP A 83 -12.83 5.80 12.77
C ASP A 83 -11.83 6.93 13.10
N GLU A 84 -11.18 6.84 14.27
CA GLU A 84 -10.16 7.77 14.76
C GLU A 84 -8.80 7.08 14.78
N MET A 85 -8.46 6.34 13.72
CA MET A 85 -7.12 5.80 13.50
C MET A 85 -6.50 6.46 12.28
N GLU A 86 -5.25 6.90 12.42
CA GLU A 86 -4.40 7.23 11.28
C GLU A 86 -3.76 5.96 10.76
N MET A 87 -4.09 5.63 9.51
CA MET A 87 -3.58 4.44 8.86
C MET A 87 -2.32 4.76 8.07
N HIS A 88 -1.33 3.89 8.18
CA HIS A 88 -0.08 3.97 7.46
C HIS A 88 -0.05 2.97 6.30
N ILE A 89 0.53 3.40 5.19
CA ILE A 89 0.94 2.53 4.08
C ILE A 89 2.41 2.75 3.75
N THR A 90 3.06 1.68 3.29
CA THR A 90 4.38 1.77 2.67
C THR A 90 4.22 1.99 1.17
N LEU A 91 4.95 2.97 0.64
CA LEU A 91 4.99 3.29 -0.79
C LEU A 91 6.40 3.09 -1.32
N ILE A 92 6.56 2.33 -2.40
CA ILE A 92 7.82 2.20 -3.13
C ILE A 92 7.66 2.88 -4.49
N VAL A 93 8.47 3.89 -4.75
CA VAL A 93 8.52 4.61 -6.03
C VAL A 93 9.75 4.14 -6.79
N THR A 94 9.55 3.58 -7.97
CA THR A 94 10.62 3.19 -8.88
C THR A 94 10.57 4.07 -10.12
N ILE A 95 11.71 4.70 -10.45
CA ILE A 95 11.88 5.54 -11.63
C ILE A 95 13.04 4.97 -12.44
N SER A 96 12.80 4.67 -13.70
CA SER A 96 13.84 4.24 -14.64
C SER A 96 13.77 5.08 -15.91
N LYS A 97 14.92 5.41 -16.47
CA LYS A 97 15.00 5.94 -17.84
C LYS A 97 14.66 4.83 -18.83
N GLY A 98 13.97 5.17 -19.93
CA GLY A 98 13.56 4.25 -21.00
C GLY A 98 14.74 3.51 -21.67
N GLN A 99 14.50 2.80 -22.79
CA GLN A 99 15.49 1.89 -23.42
C GLN A 99 16.92 2.47 -23.47
N GLY A 100 17.81 1.93 -22.63
CA GLY A 100 19.21 2.36 -22.49
C GLY A 100 19.58 2.88 -21.10
N GLY A 101 18.60 3.19 -20.26
CA GLY A 101 18.78 3.62 -18.88
C GLY A 101 19.15 2.46 -17.95
N GLY A 102 20.44 2.10 -17.91
CA GLY A 102 20.93 1.06 -17.00
C GLY A 102 20.88 1.43 -15.52
N VAL A 103 20.15 2.47 -15.10
CA VAL A 103 20.06 2.97 -13.73
C VAL A 103 18.59 3.14 -13.33
N VAL A 104 18.26 2.66 -12.15
CA VAL A 104 16.93 2.70 -11.53
C VAL A 104 17.05 3.43 -10.19
N LEU A 105 16.20 4.42 -9.99
CA LEU A 105 16.00 5.08 -8.70
C LEU A 105 14.84 4.40 -7.98
N GLU A 106 15.06 3.94 -6.77
CA GLU A 106 14.02 3.35 -5.90
C GLU A 106 13.93 4.17 -4.62
N ILE A 107 12.74 4.66 -4.29
CA ILE A 107 12.48 5.47 -3.10
C ILE A 107 11.44 4.72 -2.27
N MET A 108 11.78 4.42 -1.03
CA MET A 108 10.85 3.82 -0.08
C MET A 108 10.33 4.92 0.84
N CYS A 109 9.02 5.09 0.85
CA CYS A 109 8.33 6.11 1.62
C CYS A 109 7.39 5.48 2.65
N SER A 110 7.27 6.18 3.78
CA SER A 110 6.25 5.98 4.80
C SER A 110 5.17 7.01 4.56
N ALA A 111 3.92 6.58 4.33
CA ALA A 111 2.82 7.47 4.03
C ALA A 111 1.74 7.35 5.10
N TRP A 112 1.45 8.48 5.74
CA TRP A 112 0.35 8.72 6.66
C TRP A 112 -0.71 9.59 5.95
N PRO A 113 -1.91 9.78 6.50
CA PRO A 113 -2.97 10.55 5.83
C PRO A 113 -2.55 11.96 5.43
N ASP A 114 -1.74 12.62 6.27
CA ASP A 114 -1.34 14.02 6.09
C ASP A 114 0.15 14.20 5.70
N SER A 115 0.92 13.13 5.61
CA SER A 115 2.36 13.21 5.33
C SER A 115 2.91 12.03 4.53
N ILE A 116 3.96 12.30 3.75
CA ILE A 116 4.75 11.27 3.08
C ILE A 116 6.22 11.56 3.38
N GLU A 117 6.89 10.60 4.01
CA GLU A 117 8.29 10.69 4.41
C GLU A 117 9.13 9.71 3.62
N ILE A 118 10.24 10.19 3.04
CA ILE A 118 11.22 9.30 2.42
C ILE A 118 11.99 8.60 3.54
N LYS A 119 11.95 7.27 3.58
CA LYS A 119 12.71 6.46 4.53
C LYS A 119 14.03 5.99 3.96
N ARG A 120 14.06 5.64 2.66
CA ARG A 120 15.26 5.14 1.97
C ARG A 120 15.25 5.55 0.51
N LEU A 121 16.44 5.73 -0.05
CA LEU A 121 16.65 6.00 -1.47
C LEU A 121 17.78 5.11 -1.99
N PHE A 122 17.54 4.38 -3.06
CA PHE A 122 18.53 3.51 -3.69
C PHE A 122 18.71 3.90 -5.14
N ILE A 123 19.97 3.92 -5.58
CA ILE A 123 20.32 4.00 -6.99
C ILE A 123 20.92 2.65 -7.38
N ARG A 124 20.24 1.91 -8.25
CA ARG A 124 20.65 0.58 -8.69
C ARG A 124 21.00 0.59 -10.16
N ALA A 125 22.08 -0.08 -10.55
CA ALA A 125 22.29 -0.41 -11.95
C ALA A 125 21.38 -1.60 -12.35
N HIS A 126 20.82 -1.57 -13.56
CA HIS A 126 20.02 -2.66 -14.14
C HIS A 126 20.87 -3.94 -14.36
N GLN A 127 22.19 -3.82 -14.37
CA GLN A 127 23.12 -4.95 -14.45
C GLN A 127 23.40 -5.52 -13.06
N LYS A 128 23.54 -6.84 -12.97
CA LYS A 128 23.93 -7.64 -11.79
C LYS A 128 25.32 -7.23 -11.26
N ILE A 129 25.46 -6.01 -10.75
CA ILE A 129 26.67 -5.57 -10.08
C ILE A 129 26.58 -6.07 -8.63
N ILE A 130 27.63 -6.76 -8.20
CA ILE A 130 27.78 -7.44 -6.90
C ILE A 130 28.05 -6.44 -5.76
N ALA A 131 28.30 -5.17 -6.08
CA ALA A 131 28.54 -4.12 -5.09
C ALA A 131 27.23 -3.66 -4.45
N GLU A 132 27.26 -3.42 -3.13
CA GLU A 132 26.11 -2.87 -2.40
C GLU A 132 25.70 -1.53 -3.03
N PRO A 133 24.45 -1.40 -3.51
CA PRO A 133 23.98 -0.16 -4.10
C PRO A 133 23.99 0.95 -3.04
N TYR A 134 24.36 2.17 -3.45
CA TYR A 134 24.32 3.33 -2.56
C TYR A 134 22.90 3.51 -2.00
N ALA A 135 22.78 3.46 -0.67
CA ALA A 135 21.52 3.47 0.06
C ALA A 135 20.99 4.87 0.41
N GLY A 136 21.55 5.91 -0.24
CA GLY A 136 21.13 7.28 -0.02
C GLY A 136 21.65 7.86 1.30
N PRO A 137 21.45 9.16 1.53
CA PRO A 137 21.62 9.75 2.85
C PRO A 137 20.50 9.29 3.79
N GLU A 138 20.69 9.51 5.10
CA GLU A 138 19.56 9.49 6.02
C GLU A 138 18.69 10.72 5.78
N PHE A 139 17.39 10.51 5.64
CA PHE A 139 16.41 11.57 5.49
C PHE A 139 15.88 11.90 6.89
N THR A 140 15.97 13.18 7.28
CA THR A 140 15.50 13.71 8.57
C THR A 140 14.12 14.35 8.44
#